data_AF-A0A1F6T3F7-F1
#
_entry.id   AF-A0A1F6T3F7-F1
#
_cell.length_a   1.000
_cell.length_b   1.000
_cell.length_c   1.000
_cell.angle_alpha   90.00
_cell.angle_beta   90.00
_cell.angle_gamma   90.00
#
_symmetry.space_group_name_H-M   'P 1'
#
loop_
_entity.id
_entity.type
_entity.pdbx_description
1 polymer ?
#
loop_
_entity_poly.entity_id
_entity_poly.type
_entity_poly.pdbx_seq_one_letter_code
_entity_poly.pdbx_strand_id
1 'polypeptide(L)'
;MHKTWMTVPAALLAVISTLVSAQAAPPNPGQATPLPDLTSAPFIVIAGKNVSWGNSISVDAKQARPAVGGVCEFPVQHNVRNLGKSASGPFQTRFDSNTVPGGFTRQWPSIAPGQASTQTDILRLRSGSNTLILHIDPANQVRESNEGNNQYRATIQVNGKCDPGKGTLR
;
A
#
# COMPACT_ATOMS: atom_id res chain seq x y z
N MET A 1 -7.06 -44.44 -79.55
CA MET A 1 -7.47 -44.19 -78.15
C MET A 1 -6.19 -43.99 -77.33
N HIS A 2 -5.82 -42.72 -77.10
CA HIS A 2 -4.61 -42.35 -76.36
C HIS A 2 -4.97 -42.08 -74.91
N LYS A 3 -4.12 -42.52 -73.97
CA LYS A 3 -3.96 -41.82 -72.67
C LYS A 3 -2.57 -42.05 -72.10
N THR A 4 -1.78 -40.98 -72.20
CA THR A 4 -0.45 -40.76 -71.67
C THR A 4 -0.50 -40.58 -70.15
N TRP A 5 0.53 -41.07 -69.45
CA TRP A 5 0.72 -40.93 -68.01
C TRP A 5 1.29 -39.54 -67.69
N MET A 6 0.83 -38.90 -66.61
CA MET A 6 1.47 -37.73 -66.02
C MET A 6 1.42 -37.84 -64.48
N THR A 7 2.60 -37.93 -63.89
CA THR A 7 2.90 -37.70 -62.47
C THR A 7 2.88 -36.20 -62.16
N VAL A 8 2.40 -35.81 -60.99
CA VAL A 8 2.49 -34.44 -60.45
C VAL A 8 3.15 -34.51 -59.07
N PRO A 9 4.17 -33.67 -58.77
CA PRO A 9 4.86 -33.70 -57.49
C PRO A 9 4.17 -32.85 -56.41
N ALA A 10 4.54 -33.13 -55.16
CA ALA A 10 4.06 -32.53 -53.92
C ALA A 10 4.35 -31.03 -53.79
N ALA A 11 3.43 -30.31 -53.15
CA ALA A 11 3.68 -28.99 -52.58
C ALA A 11 3.13 -28.93 -51.14
N LEU A 12 4.03 -29.01 -50.16
CA LEU A 12 3.75 -28.61 -48.77
C LEU A 12 3.76 -27.08 -48.70
N LEU A 13 2.65 -26.48 -48.28
CA LEU A 13 2.60 -25.07 -47.86
C LEU A 13 3.08 -24.98 -46.40
N ALA A 14 4.30 -24.48 -46.19
CA ALA A 14 4.76 -24.04 -44.88
C ALA A 14 4.39 -22.55 -44.72
N VAL A 15 3.49 -22.24 -43.78
CA VAL A 15 3.18 -20.85 -43.38
C VAL A 15 4.25 -20.43 -42.38
N ILE A 16 5.16 -19.55 -42.80
CA ILE A 16 6.18 -18.96 -41.93
C ILE A 16 5.51 -17.82 -41.15
N SER A 17 5.11 -18.07 -39.91
CA SER A 17 4.79 -17.01 -38.94
C SER A 17 6.08 -16.32 -38.52
N THR A 18 6.31 -15.10 -38.97
CA THR A 18 7.38 -14.25 -38.44
C THR A 18 6.94 -13.66 -37.11
N LEU A 19 7.52 -14.17 -36.02
CA LEU A 19 7.53 -13.47 -34.74
C LEU A 19 8.42 -12.23 -34.88
N VAL A 20 7.81 -11.06 -35.13
CA VAL A 20 8.49 -9.79 -34.88
C VAL A 20 8.67 -9.68 -33.37
N SER A 21 9.85 -10.04 -32.89
CA SER A 21 10.28 -9.69 -31.54
C SER A 21 10.54 -8.19 -31.53
N ALA A 22 9.66 -7.42 -30.91
CA ALA A 22 9.93 -6.01 -30.63
C ALA A 22 11.10 -5.94 -29.64
N GLN A 23 12.32 -5.79 -30.16
CA GLN A 23 13.48 -5.44 -29.33
C GLN A 23 13.25 -4.03 -28.81
N ALA A 24 13.11 -3.89 -27.49
CA ALA A 24 13.08 -2.59 -26.83
C ALA A 24 14.33 -1.80 -27.23
N ALA A 25 14.14 -0.57 -27.72
CA ALA A 25 15.24 0.31 -28.07
C ALA A 25 16.16 0.52 -26.84
N PRO A 26 17.50 0.61 -27.04
CA PRO A 26 18.41 0.89 -25.95
C PRO A 26 18.03 2.23 -25.26
N PRO A 27 18.10 2.30 -23.92
CA PRO A 27 17.78 3.52 -23.20
C PRO A 27 18.69 4.67 -23.66
N ASN A 28 18.08 5.83 -23.95
CA ASN A 28 18.79 7.01 -24.40
C ASN A 28 19.77 7.48 -23.30
N PRO A 29 21.09 7.57 -23.56
CA PRO A 29 22.06 8.02 -22.57
C PRO A 29 21.80 9.51 -22.24
N GLY A 30 21.07 9.74 -21.15
CA GLY A 30 20.68 11.08 -20.70
C GLY A 30 19.33 11.17 -19.99
N GLN A 31 18.45 10.16 -20.10
CA GLN A 31 17.23 10.13 -19.29
C GLN A 31 17.53 9.59 -17.89
N ALA A 32 17.33 10.43 -16.88
CA ALA A 32 17.31 9.99 -15.48
C ALA A 32 16.31 8.83 -15.34
N THR A 33 16.73 7.75 -14.71
CA THR A 33 15.87 6.60 -14.43
C THR A 33 14.61 7.11 -13.73
N PRO A 34 13.40 6.85 -14.27
CA PRO A 34 12.17 7.27 -13.60
C PRO A 34 12.12 6.61 -12.21
N LEU A 35 11.69 7.36 -11.20
CA LEU A 35 11.63 6.88 -9.82
C LEU A 35 10.19 6.71 -9.34
N PRO A 36 9.93 5.80 -8.40
CA PRO A 36 8.70 5.80 -7.62
C PRO A 36 8.58 7.07 -6.75
N ASP A 37 7.37 7.36 -6.28
CA ASP A 37 7.04 8.43 -5.34
C ASP A 37 5.89 7.94 -4.47
N LEU A 38 6.24 7.17 -3.44
CA LEU A 38 5.33 6.66 -2.45
C LEU A 38 4.79 7.82 -1.61
N THR A 39 3.51 7.73 -1.27
CA THR A 39 2.81 8.78 -0.54
C THR A 39 1.55 8.20 0.07
N SER A 40 0.93 8.90 1.02
CA SER A 40 -0.37 8.49 1.55
C SER A 40 -1.51 9.15 0.79
N ALA A 41 -2.68 8.52 0.77
CA ALA A 41 -3.92 9.25 0.50
C ALA A 41 -4.12 10.38 1.55
N PRO A 42 -4.93 11.42 1.27
CA PRO A 42 -5.06 12.58 2.16
C PRO A 42 -5.66 12.30 3.55
N PHE A 43 -6.20 11.10 3.77
CA PHE A 43 -6.88 10.72 5.00
C PHE A 43 -6.68 9.24 5.33
N ILE A 44 -6.92 8.92 6.61
CA ILE A 44 -7.16 7.55 7.08
C ILE A 44 -8.60 7.41 7.56
N VAL A 45 -9.07 6.16 7.64
CA VAL A 45 -10.37 5.84 8.24
C VAL A 45 -10.12 5.10 9.54
N ILE A 46 -10.64 5.63 10.65
CA ILE A 46 -10.59 4.99 11.96
C ILE A 46 -12.00 4.91 12.53
N ALA A 47 -12.39 3.71 12.99
CA ALA A 47 -13.75 3.47 13.49
C ALA A 47 -14.86 3.93 12.51
N GLY A 48 -14.63 3.74 11.21
CA GLY A 48 -15.55 4.14 10.13
C GLY A 48 -15.61 5.64 9.84
N LYS A 49 -14.73 6.46 10.45
CA LYS A 49 -14.68 7.91 10.23
C LYS A 49 -13.38 8.34 9.56
N ASN A 50 -13.49 9.25 8.61
CA ASN A 50 -12.32 9.80 7.91
C ASN A 50 -11.68 10.92 8.73
N VAL A 51 -10.35 10.91 8.83
CA VAL A 51 -9.55 12.01 9.35
C VAL A 51 -8.43 12.33 8.38
N SER A 52 -8.39 13.57 7.89
CA SER A 52 -7.28 14.05 7.07
C SER A 52 -6.02 14.14 7.89
N TRP A 53 -4.88 13.92 7.26
CA TRP A 53 -3.59 14.19 7.88
C TRP A 53 -3.48 15.66 8.30
N GLY A 54 -2.81 15.91 9.43
CA GLY A 54 -2.73 17.20 10.10
C GLY A 54 -3.92 17.54 11.00
N ASN A 55 -5.04 16.80 10.89
CA ASN A 55 -6.25 17.09 11.64
C ASN A 55 -6.48 16.16 12.84
N SER A 56 -7.51 16.50 13.61
CA SER A 56 -7.94 15.74 14.79
C SER A 56 -9.29 15.05 14.56
N ILE A 57 -9.50 13.91 15.21
CA ILE A 57 -10.79 13.20 15.23
C ILE A 57 -11.11 12.64 16.60
N SER A 58 -12.41 12.57 16.93
CA SER A 58 -12.92 11.87 18.10
C SER A 58 -13.57 10.53 17.74
N VAL A 59 -13.11 9.47 18.40
CA VAL A 59 -13.65 8.11 18.33
C VAL A 59 -14.02 7.63 19.75
N ASP A 60 -14.95 6.70 19.85
CA ASP A 60 -15.34 6.12 21.15
C ASP A 60 -14.67 4.76 21.36
N ALA A 61 -14.19 4.49 22.57
CA ALA A 61 -13.58 3.23 22.95
C ALA A 61 -14.50 2.02 22.71
N LYS A 62 -15.83 2.21 22.71
CA LYS A 62 -16.82 1.18 22.34
C LYS A 62 -16.74 0.74 20.88
N GLN A 63 -16.10 1.54 20.02
CA GLN A 63 -15.86 1.21 18.61
C GLN A 63 -14.56 0.38 18.42
N ALA A 64 -13.76 0.22 19.48
CA ALA A 64 -12.55 -0.58 19.47
C ALA A 64 -12.78 -1.96 20.09
N ARG A 65 -11.85 -2.88 19.82
CA ARG A 65 -11.70 -4.07 20.64
C ARG A 65 -10.88 -3.71 21.88
N PRO A 66 -11.36 -3.99 23.10
CA PRO A 66 -10.55 -3.74 24.30
C PRO A 66 -9.36 -4.70 24.33
N ALA A 67 -8.20 -4.18 24.73
CA ALA A 67 -6.98 -4.93 25.02
C ALA A 67 -6.57 -4.72 26.48
N VAL A 68 -5.59 -5.49 26.93
CA VAL A 68 -5.10 -5.42 28.31
C VAL A 68 -4.40 -4.10 28.60
N GLY A 69 -4.46 -3.65 29.85
CA GLY A 69 -3.68 -2.50 30.33
C GLY A 69 -4.15 -1.15 29.78
N GLY A 70 -5.45 -0.96 29.56
CA GLY A 70 -6.01 0.34 29.15
C GLY A 70 -5.73 0.70 27.69
N VAL A 71 -5.61 -0.30 26.81
CA VAL A 71 -5.32 -0.15 25.37
C VAL A 71 -6.54 -0.56 24.55
N CYS A 72 -6.88 0.24 23.55
CA CYS A 72 -7.89 -0.04 22.55
C CYS A 72 -7.22 -0.47 21.24
N GLU A 73 -7.74 -1.51 20.61
CA GLU A 73 -7.37 -1.94 19.27
C GLU A 73 -8.41 -1.45 18.25
N PHE A 74 -8.02 -0.49 17.42
CA PHE A 74 -8.87 0.09 16.39
C PHE A 74 -8.48 -0.46 15.00
N PRO A 75 -9.45 -0.85 14.16
CA PRO A 75 -9.21 -1.02 12.75
C PRO A 75 -8.98 0.36 12.11
N VAL A 76 -7.84 0.52 11.46
CA VAL A 76 -7.44 1.73 10.75
C VAL A 76 -7.17 1.39 9.30
N GLN A 77 -8.02 1.91 8.41
CA GLN A 77 -7.81 1.82 6.97
C GLN A 77 -6.89 2.96 6.51
N HIS A 78 -5.89 2.62 5.72
CA HIS A 78 -4.97 3.56 5.10
C HIS A 78 -4.66 3.12 3.67
N ASN A 79 -4.25 4.08 2.86
CA ASN A 79 -3.97 3.88 1.45
C ASN A 79 -2.60 4.49 1.12
N VAL A 80 -1.74 3.68 0.51
CA VAL A 80 -0.44 4.10 -0.01
C VAL A 80 -0.54 4.17 -1.52
N ARG A 81 0.01 5.22 -2.11
CA ARG A 81 -0.03 5.53 -3.54
C ARG A 81 1.38 5.67 -4.05
N ASN A 82 1.59 5.35 -5.33
CA ASN A 82 2.82 5.67 -6.03
C ASN A 82 2.51 6.73 -7.11
N LEU A 83 2.88 7.99 -6.85
CA LEU A 83 2.76 9.10 -7.80
C LEU A 83 3.90 9.13 -8.83
N GLY A 84 4.91 8.29 -8.63
CA GLY A 84 6.11 8.24 -9.42
C GLY A 84 5.88 7.57 -10.77
N LYS A 85 6.97 7.54 -11.54
CA LYS A 85 6.98 7.01 -12.92
C LYS A 85 7.55 5.59 -13.03
N SER A 86 8.01 5.03 -11.91
CA SER A 86 8.48 3.64 -11.81
C SER A 86 7.78 2.89 -10.69
N ALA A 87 7.74 1.56 -10.79
CA ALA A 87 7.22 0.72 -9.72
C ALA A 87 8.12 0.85 -8.46
N SER A 88 7.52 0.79 -7.28
CA SER A 88 8.25 1.02 -6.02
C SER A 88 9.21 -0.10 -5.64
N GLY A 89 8.93 -1.34 -6.03
CA GLY A 89 9.49 -2.50 -5.34
C GLY A 89 8.85 -2.68 -3.95
N PRO A 90 9.19 -3.76 -3.22
CA PRO A 90 8.67 -3.99 -1.88
C PRO A 90 9.23 -2.96 -0.89
N PHE A 91 8.39 -2.53 0.04
CA PHE A 91 8.74 -1.55 1.07
C PHE A 91 7.92 -1.83 2.34
N GLN A 92 8.18 -1.07 3.40
CA GLN A 92 7.38 -1.15 4.62
C GLN A 92 6.80 0.20 5.01
N THR A 93 5.69 0.17 5.74
CA THR A 93 5.19 1.34 6.47
C THR A 93 5.26 1.07 7.97
N ARG A 94 5.43 2.13 8.76
CA ARG A 94 5.38 2.06 10.21
C ARG A 94 4.40 3.07 10.78
N PHE A 95 3.51 2.62 11.65
CA PHE A 95 2.70 3.47 12.50
C PHE A 95 3.31 3.57 13.89
N ASP A 96 3.51 4.80 14.37
CA ASP A 96 3.94 5.09 15.73
C ASP A 96 2.84 5.86 16.48
N SER A 97 2.64 5.51 17.75
CA SER A 97 1.74 6.21 18.67
C SER A 97 2.55 6.75 19.84
N ASN A 98 2.32 8.01 20.22
CA ASN A 98 2.99 8.59 21.38
C ASN A 98 2.54 7.98 22.73
N THR A 99 1.41 7.27 22.76
CA THR A 99 0.86 6.68 24.00
C THR A 99 1.09 5.18 24.14
N VAL A 100 1.42 4.50 23.03
CA VAL A 100 1.67 3.05 22.98
C VAL A 100 3.00 2.79 22.29
N PRO A 101 4.05 2.38 23.03
CA PRO A 101 5.37 2.10 22.45
C PRO A 101 5.35 0.83 21.57
N GLY A 102 6.39 0.69 20.74
CA GLY A 102 6.61 -0.48 19.88
C GLY A 102 6.22 -0.26 18.42
N GLY A 103 5.21 0.57 18.16
CA GLY A 103 4.69 0.85 16.82
C GLY A 103 4.15 -0.41 16.12
N PHE A 104 3.72 -0.23 14.87
CA PHE A 104 3.20 -1.31 14.02
C PHE A 104 3.80 -1.20 12.63
N THR A 105 4.44 -2.27 12.15
CA THR A 105 5.05 -2.33 10.82
C THR A 105 4.21 -3.20 9.89
N ARG A 106 4.00 -2.71 8.66
CA ARG A 106 3.37 -3.45 7.57
C ARG A 106 4.33 -3.56 6.39
N GLN A 107 4.45 -4.76 5.86
CA GLN A 107 5.13 -5.01 4.58
C GLN A 107 4.16 -4.80 3.42
N TRP A 108 4.67 -4.20 2.34
CA TRP A 108 3.94 -3.95 1.12
C TRP A 108 4.62 -4.62 -0.08
N PRO A 109 3.85 -5.20 -1.01
CA PRO A 109 4.39 -5.53 -2.32
C PRO A 109 4.66 -4.24 -3.12
N SER A 110 5.28 -4.40 -4.29
CA SER A 110 5.47 -3.29 -5.24
C SER A 110 4.14 -2.66 -5.66
N ILE A 111 4.09 -1.33 -5.65
CA ILE A 111 2.97 -0.56 -6.20
C ILE A 111 3.41 0.03 -7.54
N ALA A 112 2.65 -0.28 -8.59
CA ALA A 112 2.91 0.21 -9.94
C ALA A 112 2.73 1.74 -10.05
N PRO A 113 3.33 2.40 -11.06
CA PRO A 113 3.16 3.84 -11.30
C PRO A 113 1.70 4.27 -11.35
N GLY A 114 1.34 5.34 -10.66
CA GLY A 114 -0.01 5.89 -10.60
C GLY A 114 -1.03 5.03 -9.85
N GLN A 115 -0.64 3.87 -9.33
CA GLN A 115 -1.54 2.97 -8.60
C GLN A 115 -1.53 3.26 -7.09
N ALA A 116 -2.51 2.68 -6.41
CA ALA A 116 -2.65 2.74 -4.97
C ALA A 116 -3.03 1.38 -4.40
N SER A 117 -2.72 1.16 -3.13
CA SER A 117 -3.11 -0.04 -2.41
C SER A 117 -3.64 0.35 -1.03
N THR A 118 -4.79 -0.22 -0.66
CA THR A 118 -5.47 0.04 0.60
C THR A 118 -5.31 -1.15 1.54
N GLN A 119 -5.03 -0.88 2.80
CA GLN A 119 -4.94 -1.89 3.85
C GLN A 119 -5.71 -1.44 5.08
N THR A 120 -6.19 -2.41 5.86
CA THR A 120 -6.76 -2.15 7.19
C THR A 120 -5.91 -2.87 8.22
N ASP A 121 -5.39 -2.10 9.17
CA ASP A 121 -4.51 -2.58 10.23
C ASP A 121 -5.13 -2.38 11.60
N ILE A 122 -4.72 -3.21 12.55
CA ILE A 122 -5.12 -3.05 13.95
C ILE A 122 -4.08 -2.21 14.67
N LEU A 123 -4.44 -0.96 14.98
CA LEU A 123 -3.57 -0.02 15.68
C LEU A 123 -4.00 0.13 17.13
N ARG A 124 -3.00 0.26 18.01
CA ARG A 124 -3.19 0.35 19.46
C ARG A 124 -3.14 1.81 19.91
N LEU A 125 -4.19 2.25 20.57
CA LEU A 125 -4.34 3.59 21.13
C LEU A 125 -4.78 3.50 22.60
N ARG A 126 -4.54 4.54 23.39
CA ARG A 126 -5.07 4.64 24.75
C ARG A 126 -6.26 5.58 24.80
N SER A 127 -7.07 5.50 25.85
CA SER A 127 -8.03 6.55 26.18
C SER A 127 -7.33 7.92 26.27
N GLY A 128 -8.01 8.97 25.80
CA GLY A 128 -7.45 10.32 25.73
C GLY A 128 -6.85 10.66 24.37
N SER A 129 -5.96 11.66 24.35
CA SER A 129 -5.32 12.18 23.14
C SER A 129 -4.15 11.30 22.72
N ASN A 130 -4.21 10.79 21.49
CA ASN A 130 -3.15 10.04 20.84
C ASN A 130 -2.67 10.80 19.61
N THR A 131 -1.38 10.80 19.39
CA THR A 131 -0.77 11.27 18.15
C THR A 131 -0.26 10.06 17.39
N LEU A 132 -0.91 9.78 16.26
CA LEU A 132 -0.53 8.70 15.36
C LEU A 132 0.31 9.27 14.23
N ILE A 133 1.46 8.65 13.97
CA ILE A 133 2.37 9.03 12.89
C ILE A 133 2.53 7.85 11.95
N LEU A 134 2.28 8.06 10.66
CA LEU A 134 2.59 7.09 9.61
C LEU A 134 3.91 7.50 8.96
N HIS A 135 4.84 6.56 8.90
CA HIS A 135 6.05 6.61 8.10
C HIS A 135 5.92 5.62 6.95
N ILE A 136 6.15 6.10 5.73
CA ILE A 136 6.25 5.28 4.52
C ILE A 136 7.73 5.09 4.23
N ASP A 137 8.12 3.84 3.96
CA ASP A 137 9.49 3.41 3.76
C ASP A 137 10.52 3.96 4.78
N PRO A 138 10.28 3.83 6.11
CA PRO A 138 11.20 4.36 7.12
C PRO A 138 12.59 3.71 7.12
N ALA A 139 12.79 2.62 6.37
CA ALA A 139 14.06 1.94 6.22
C ALA A 139 14.80 2.35 4.93
N ASN A 140 14.27 3.31 4.16
CA ASN A 140 14.82 3.79 2.88
C ASN A 140 15.14 2.64 1.91
N GLN A 141 14.23 1.68 1.79
CA GLN A 141 14.35 0.52 0.91
C GLN A 141 14.12 0.89 -0.56
N VAL A 142 13.38 1.97 -0.80
CA VAL A 142 13.00 2.49 -2.09
C VAL A 142 13.65 3.85 -2.25
N ARG A 143 14.36 4.04 -3.36
CA ARG A 143 14.84 5.38 -3.74
C ARG A 143 13.76 6.07 -4.54
N GLU A 144 13.26 7.19 -4.02
CA GLU A 144 12.10 7.88 -4.55
C GLU A 144 12.47 9.20 -5.25
N SER A 145 11.56 9.76 -6.03
CA SER A 145 11.73 11.13 -6.56
C SER A 145 11.54 12.21 -5.50
N ASN A 146 10.84 11.89 -4.41
CA ASN A 146 10.63 12.78 -3.28
C ASN A 146 10.62 11.96 -1.99
N GLU A 147 11.67 12.08 -1.18
CA GLU A 147 11.73 11.40 0.14
C GLU A 147 10.98 12.20 1.23
N GLY A 148 10.54 13.43 0.91
CA GLY A 148 9.99 14.39 1.88
C GLY A 148 8.49 14.29 2.13
N ASN A 149 7.76 13.47 1.38
CA ASN A 149 6.31 13.29 1.47
C ASN A 149 5.92 11.92 2.07
N ASN A 150 6.80 11.32 2.88
CA ASN A 150 6.62 9.99 3.43
C ASN A 150 6.19 9.96 4.91
N GLN A 151 5.92 11.12 5.52
CA GLN A 151 5.52 11.19 6.92
C GLN A 151 4.20 11.95 7.12
N TYR A 152 3.28 11.34 7.86
CA TYR A 152 1.94 11.88 8.11
C TYR A 152 1.57 11.79 9.58
N ARG A 153 0.75 12.72 10.05
CA ARG A 153 0.30 12.80 11.45
C ARG A 153 -1.21 12.96 11.51
N ALA A 154 -1.86 12.28 12.44
CA ALA A 154 -3.23 12.56 12.86
C ALA A 154 -3.34 12.53 14.38
N THR A 155 -4.22 13.35 14.93
CA THR A 155 -4.53 13.33 16.37
C THR A 155 -5.86 12.62 16.59
N ILE A 156 -5.86 11.58 17.42
CA ILE A 156 -7.03 10.79 17.74
C ILE A 156 -7.37 10.95 19.21
N GLN A 157 -8.51 11.57 19.48
CA GLN A 157 -9.12 11.62 20.80
C GLN A 157 -9.99 10.38 20.99
N VAL A 158 -9.59 9.49 21.89
CA VAL A 158 -10.34 8.28 22.26
C VAL A 158 -11.16 8.58 23.51
N ASN A 159 -12.49 8.62 23.35
CA ASN A 159 -13.42 8.87 24.43
C ASN A 159 -13.82 7.56 25.13
N GLY A 160 -13.96 7.59 26.46
CA GLY A 160 -14.25 6.41 27.26
C GLY A 160 -13.01 5.60 27.66
N LYS A 161 -13.21 4.49 28.36
CA LYS A 161 -12.13 3.64 28.89
C LYS A 161 -11.88 2.42 28.01
N CYS A 162 -10.62 2.17 27.70
CA CYS A 162 -10.14 0.97 27.02
C CYS A 162 -9.90 -0.18 27.99
N ASP A 163 -10.87 -0.48 28.85
CA ASP A 163 -10.79 -1.60 29.77
C ASP A 163 -11.48 -2.82 29.15
N PRO A 164 -10.94 -4.04 29.27
CA PRO A 164 -11.74 -5.24 29.05
C PRO A 164 -12.87 -5.13 30.05
N GLY A 165 -14.09 -4.85 29.55
CA GLY A 165 -15.25 -4.70 30.43
C GLY A 165 -15.24 -5.86 31.40
N LYS A 166 -15.37 -5.59 32.70
CA LYS A 166 -15.70 -6.63 33.66
C LYS A 166 -17.06 -7.15 33.20
N GLY A 167 -17.07 -8.14 32.32
CA GLY A 167 -18.25 -8.90 32.02
C GLY A 167 -18.72 -9.38 33.38
N THR A 168 -19.83 -8.83 33.86
CA THR A 168 -20.59 -9.46 34.93
C THR A 168 -20.84 -10.88 34.44
N LEU A 169 -20.11 -11.83 35.03
CA LEU A 169 -20.49 -13.23 35.01
C LEU A 169 -21.92 -13.23 35.55
N ARG A 170 -22.89 -13.45 34.67
CA ARG A 170 -24.28 -13.73 35.01
C ARG A 170 -24.45 -15.23 35.02
#